data_AF-A0A356L4T4-F1
#
_entry.id   AF-A0A356L4T4-F1
#
_cell.length_a   1.000
_cell.length_b   1.000
_cell.length_c   1.000
_cell.angle_alpha   90.00
_cell.angle_beta   90.00
_cell.angle_gamma   90.00
#
_symmetry.space_group_name_H-M   'P 1'
#
loop_
_entity.id
_entity.type
_entity.pdbx_description
1 polymer ?
#
loop_
_entity_poly.entity_id
_entity_poly.type
_entity_poly.pdbx_seq_one_letter_code
_entity_poly.pdbx_strand_id
1 'polypeptide(L)' 'VAIMGCAVNGPGEAAEADIAIAGGANGALLIKNGKIIRRIEQADLISELKKEIFQYISETKRA' A
#
# COMPACT_ATOMS: atom_id res chain seq x y z
N VAL A 1 -1.33 5.76 6.72
CA VAL A 1 -0.98 5.50 5.29
C VAL A 1 0.45 5.93 5.05
N ALA A 2 1.26 5.12 4.36
CA ALA A 2 2.66 5.44 4.03
C ALA A 2 2.96 5.22 2.53
N ILE A 3 3.88 6.01 1.96
CA ILE A 3 4.30 5.89 0.55
C ILE A 3 5.83 5.96 0.48
N MET A 4 6.43 4.92 -0.08
CA MET A 4 7.88 4.75 -0.20
C MET A 4 8.29 4.65 -1.67
N GLY A 5 9.46 5.18 -2.01
CA GLY A 5 9.96 5.20 -3.40
C GLY A 5 10.65 3.91 -3.87
N CYS A 6 10.99 2.99 -2.95
CA CYS A 6 11.80 1.81 -3.24
C CYS A 6 11.17 0.53 -2.66
N ALA A 7 11.05 -0.51 -3.48
CA ALA A 7 10.50 -1.82 -3.10
C ALA A 7 11.47 -2.68 -2.28
N VAL A 8 12.75 -2.28 -2.18
CA VAL A 8 13.77 -3.02 -1.43
C VAL A 8 13.68 -2.71 0.07
N ASN A 9 13.85 -1.44 0.44
CA ASN A 9 13.81 -1.01 1.85
C ASN A 9 12.40 -0.58 2.29
N GLY A 10 11.56 -0.14 1.33
CA GLY A 10 10.23 0.37 1.61
C GLY A 10 9.31 -0.59 2.39
N PRO A 11 9.39 -1.94 2.21
CA PRO A 11 8.60 -2.85 3.04
C PRO A 11 8.92 -2.81 4.54
N GLY A 12 10.19 -2.61 4.91
CA GLY A 12 10.59 -2.47 6.32
C GLY A 12 10.11 -1.15 6.92
N GLU A 13 10.24 -0.06 6.15
CA GLU A 13 9.77 1.29 6.55
C GLU A 13 8.24 1.37 6.65
N ALA A 14 7.53 0.50 5.95
CA ALA A 14 6.07 0.41 5.92
C ALA A 14 5.45 -0.44 7.04
N ALA A 15 6.25 -1.03 7.93
CA ALA A 15 5.79 -2.04 8.89
C ALA A 15 4.66 -1.57 9.83
N GLU A 16 4.70 -0.30 10.25
CA GLU A 16 3.72 0.28 11.17
C GLU A 16 2.50 0.90 10.49
N ALA A 17 2.47 0.92 9.15
CA ALA A 17 1.37 1.51 8.41
C ALA A 17 0.23 0.51 8.17
N ASP A 18 -1.01 0.94 8.43
CA ASP A 18 -2.22 0.16 8.10
C ASP A 18 -2.27 -0.18 6.61
N ILE A 19 -1.92 0.81 5.78
CA ILE A 19 -1.80 0.72 4.32
C ILE A 19 -0.53 1.45 3.91
N ALA A 20 0.28 0.78 3.08
CA ALA A 20 1.46 1.36 2.48
C ALA A 20 1.69 0.89 1.04
N ILE A 21 2.42 1.70 0.29
CA ILE A 21 2.89 1.40 -1.06
C ILE A 21 4.42 1.55 -1.09
N ALA A 22 5.12 0.57 -1.66
CA ALA A 22 6.55 0.67 -1.93
C ALA A 22 6.82 0.59 -3.44
N GLY A 23 7.21 1.72 -4.03
CA GLY A 23 7.44 1.87 -5.47
C GLY A 23 8.58 1.02 -6.00
N GLY A 24 8.42 0.46 -7.19
CA GLY A 24 9.42 -0.34 -7.88
C GLY A 24 9.36 -0.12 -9.40
N ALA A 25 10.14 -0.88 -10.16
CA ALA A 25 10.08 -0.80 -11.62
C ALA A 25 8.64 -1.12 -12.10
N ASN A 26 8.04 -0.21 -12.87
CA ASN A 26 6.72 -0.33 -13.50
C ASN A 26 5.53 -0.62 -12.56
N GLY A 27 5.61 -0.23 -11.29
CA GLY A 27 4.51 -0.45 -10.35
C GLY A 27 4.95 -0.30 -8.90
N ALA A 28 4.20 -0.91 -7.99
CA ALA A 28 4.53 -0.88 -6.57
C ALA A 28 4.01 -2.09 -5.80
N LEU A 29 4.57 -2.34 -4.62
CA LEU A 29 4.05 -3.34 -3.68
C LEU A 29 3.02 -2.69 -2.77
N LEU A 30 1.83 -3.29 -2.69
CA LEU A 30 0.85 -2.99 -1.65
C LEU A 30 1.22 -3.75 -0.38
N ILE A 31 1.24 -3.02 0.73
CA ILE A 31 1.57 -3.53 2.05
C ILE A 31 0.45 -3.13 2.99
N LYS A 32 -0.04 -4.08 3.80
CA LYS A 32 -1.04 -3.82 4.83
C LYS A 32 -0.58 -4.43 6.14
N ASN A 33 -0.58 -3.64 7.22
CA ASN A 33 -0.14 -4.08 8.56
C ASN A 33 1.23 -4.80 8.52
N GLY A 34 2.18 -4.19 7.80
CA GLY A 34 3.54 -4.72 7.61
C GLY A 34 3.67 -5.99 6.76
N LYS A 35 2.59 -6.45 6.10
CA LYS A 35 2.63 -7.62 5.21
C LYS A 35 2.46 -7.22 3.75
N ILE A 36 3.33 -7.72 2.89
CA ILE A 36 3.20 -7.56 1.44
C ILE A 36 1.99 -8.36 0.97
N ILE A 37 1.04 -7.68 0.30
CA ILE A 37 -0.21 -8.28 -0.16
C ILE A 37 -0.11 -8.68 -1.63
N ARG A 38 0.23 -7.72 -2.51
CA ARG A 38 0.36 -7.93 -3.96
C ARG A 38 1.16 -6.81 -4.63
N ARG A 39 1.65 -7.04 -5.84
CA ARG A 39 2.15 -5.98 -6.74
C ARG A 39 0.97 -5.33 -7.47
N ILE A 40 1.04 -4.01 -7.64
CA ILE A 40 0.10 -3.20 -8.41
C ILE A 40 0.89 -2.62 -9.59
N GLU A 41 0.35 -2.75 -10.80
CA GLU A 41 0.94 -2.14 -12.00
C GLU A 41 0.82 -0.62 -11.95
N GLN A 42 1.75 0.09 -12.61
CA GLN A 42 1.79 1.55 -12.62
C GLN A 42 0.45 2.20 -13.02
N ALA A 43 -0.23 1.61 -14.01
CA ALA A 43 -1.50 2.12 -14.55
C ALA A 43 -2.63 2.12 -13.51
N ASP A 44 -2.61 1.15 -12.58
CA ASP A 44 -3.66 0.94 -11.58
C ASP A 44 -3.27 1.48 -10.19
N LEU A 45 -2.06 2.02 -10.04
CA LEU A 45 -1.50 2.37 -8.74
C LEU A 45 -2.39 3.33 -7.94
N ILE A 46 -2.88 4.38 -8.60
CA ILE A 46 -3.67 5.43 -7.95
C ILE A 46 -5.09 4.93 -7.65
N SER A 47 -5.71 4.20 -8.56
CA SER A 47 -7.06 3.66 -8.37
C SER A 47 -7.08 2.62 -7.25
N GLU A 48 -6.12 1.69 -7.25
CA GLU A 48 -6.03 0.65 -6.23
C GLU A 48 -5.65 1.23 -4.86
N LEU A 49 -4.72 2.19 -4.77
CA LEU A 49 -4.41 2.84 -3.48
C LEU A 49 -5.64 3.54 -2.88
N LYS A 50 -6.38 4.30 -3.70
CA LYS A 50 -7.62 4.95 -3.24
C LYS A 50 -8.64 3.94 -2.75
N LYS A 51 -8.85 2.86 -3.51
CA LYS A 51 -9.75 1.76 -3.15
C LYS A 51 -9.40 1.17 -1.79
N GLU A 52 -8.12 0.85 -1.55
CA GLU A 52 -7.66 0.30 -0.27
C GLU A 52 -7.90 1.28 0.88
N ILE A 53 -7.62 2.58 0.71
CA ILE A 53 -7.87 3.62 1.73
C ILE A 53 -9.37 3.73 2.06
N PHE A 54 -10.23 3.79 1.04
CA PHE A 54 -11.68 3.89 1.26
C PHE A 54 -12.24 2.63 1.90
N GLN A 55 -11.74 1.46 1.52
CA GLN A 55 -12.12 0.20 2.14
C GLN A 55 -11.75 0.20 3.63
N TYR A 56 -10.52 0.59 3.97
CA TYR A 56 -10.06 0.70 5.35
C TYR A 56 -10.93 1.65 6.18
N ILE A 57 -11.20 2.86 5.68
CA ILE A 57 -12.09 3.82 6.36
C ILE A 57 -13.49 3.22 6.60
N SER A 58 -14.00 2.47 5.64
CA SER A 58 -15.33 1.83 5.74
C SER A 58 -15.36 0.70 6.75
N GLU A 59 -14.26 -0.05 6.89
CA GLU A 59 -14.09 -1.10 7.89
C GLU A 59 -13.94 -0.51 9.30
N THR A 60 -13.10 0.51 9.47
CA THR A 60 -12.88 1.16 10.78
C THR A 60 -14.12 1.88 11.31
N LYS A 61 -14.94 2.49 10.44
CA LYS A 61 -16.20 3.15 10.87
C LYS A 61 -17.28 2.17 11.36
N ARG A 62 -17.12 0.87 11.12
CA ARG A 62 -18.07 -0.18 11.54
C ARG A 62 -17.67 -0.87 12.84
N ALA A 63 -16.46 -0.60 13.35
CA ALA A 63 -15.93 -1.11 14.62
C ALA A 63 -16.16 -0.09 15.73
#